data_AF-A0A0R3SCX6-F1
#
_entry.id   AF-A0A0R3SCX6-F1
#
_cell.length_a   1.000
_cell.length_b   1.000
_cell.length_c   1.000
_cell.angle_alpha   90.00
_cell.angle_beta   90.00
_cell.angle_gamma   90.00
#
_symmetry.space_group_name_H-M   'P 1'
#
loop_
_entity.id
_entity.type
_entity.pdbx_description
1 polymer ?
#
loop_
_entity_poly.entity_id
_entity_poly.type
_entity_poly.pdbx_seq_one_letter_code
_entity_poly.pdbx_strand_id
1 'polypeptide(L)'
;MKKLSQMYKATPASELQKLSSNISVPTPKSEKEKMEDRKKLTLARKNGFPRPLPITGYQVFIHERLTGNKGMNLKDMTSKLADASKAWNGLDESSKEPYVNQAMENKLARLRELKTWCENHGITYSERKSVLINRFYAKHERSKTAAAAAQESPKKSSKK
;
A
#
# COMPACT_ATOMS: atom_id res chain seq x y z
N MET A 1 -19.92 2.49 -26.85
CA MET A 1 -20.14 1.58 -25.70
C MET A 1 -21.36 0.63 -25.80
N LYS A 2 -22.27 0.74 -26.79
CA LYS A 2 -23.51 -0.08 -26.83
C LYS A 2 -23.31 -1.59 -27.10
N LYS A 3 -22.17 -1.98 -27.70
CA LYS A 3 -21.91 -3.36 -28.16
C LYS A 3 -21.70 -4.36 -27.01
N LEU A 4 -20.97 -3.96 -25.96
CA LEU A 4 -20.70 -4.81 -24.78
C LEU A 4 -21.97 -5.11 -23.97
N SER A 5 -22.85 -4.11 -23.80
CA SER A 5 -24.11 -4.29 -23.07
C SER A 5 -25.06 -5.24 -23.79
N GLN A 6 -25.09 -5.20 -25.13
CA GLN A 6 -25.89 -6.14 -25.93
C GLN A 6 -25.33 -7.57 -25.86
N MET A 7 -24.00 -7.73 -25.91
CA MET A 7 -23.38 -9.04 -25.75
C MET A 7 -23.67 -9.64 -24.37
N TYR A 8 -23.58 -8.86 -23.29
CA TYR A 8 -23.89 -9.32 -21.94
C TYR A 8 -25.34 -9.83 -21.81
N LYS A 9 -26.29 -9.16 -22.46
CA LYS A 9 -27.71 -9.56 -22.48
C LYS A 9 -27.98 -10.79 -23.35
N ALA A 10 -27.13 -11.03 -24.36
CA ALA A 10 -27.25 -12.17 -25.26
C ALA A 10 -26.56 -13.45 -24.74
N THR A 11 -25.66 -13.32 -23.75
CA THR A 11 -25.02 -14.48 -23.09
C THR A 11 -26.04 -15.31 -22.32
N PRO A 12 -26.08 -16.65 -22.52
CA PRO A 12 -27.00 -17.52 -21.79
C PRO A 12 -26.69 -17.54 -20.29
N ALA A 13 -27.73 -17.69 -19.47
CA ALA A 13 -27.62 -17.63 -18.00
C ALA A 13 -26.63 -18.65 -17.42
N SER A 14 -26.44 -19.80 -18.07
CA SER A 14 -25.48 -20.83 -17.67
C SER A 14 -24.02 -20.39 -17.82
N GLU A 15 -23.70 -19.54 -18.80
CA GLU A 15 -22.35 -18.96 -18.96
C GLU A 15 -22.11 -17.81 -17.97
N LEU A 16 -23.13 -16.98 -17.73
CA LEU A 16 -23.06 -15.94 -16.70
C LEU A 16 -22.87 -16.55 -15.30
N GLN A 17 -23.49 -17.70 -15.02
CA GLN A 17 -23.34 -18.39 -13.75
C GLN A 17 -21.93 -18.97 -13.56
N LYS A 18 -21.33 -19.55 -14.61
CA LYS A 18 -19.91 -19.98 -14.62
C LYS A 18 -18.93 -18.82 -14.45
N LEU A 19 -19.27 -17.63 -14.91
CA LEU A 19 -18.48 -16.42 -14.67
C LEU A 19 -18.65 -15.94 -13.22
N SER A 20 -19.87 -15.96 -12.68
CA SER A 20 -20.16 -15.53 -11.31
C SER A 20 -19.46 -16.38 -10.25
N SER A 21 -19.35 -17.70 -10.45
CA SER A 21 -18.67 -18.62 -9.52
C SER A 21 -17.15 -18.41 -9.46
N ASN A 22 -16.56 -17.78 -10.48
CA ASN A 22 -15.13 -17.45 -10.52
C ASN A 22 -14.82 -16.02 -10.06
N ILE A 23 -15.84 -15.17 -9.86
CA ILE A 23 -15.65 -13.81 -9.38
C ILE A 23 -15.66 -13.84 -7.85
N SER A 24 -14.47 -13.89 -7.26
CA SER A 24 -14.28 -13.53 -5.85
C SER A 24 -14.58 -12.04 -5.71
N VAL A 25 -15.83 -11.70 -5.37
CA VAL A 25 -16.20 -10.32 -5.04
C VAL A 25 -15.37 -9.92 -3.81
N PRO A 26 -14.58 -8.84 -3.87
CA PRO A 26 -13.85 -8.36 -2.70
C PRO A 26 -14.88 -7.99 -1.63
N THR A 27 -14.98 -8.80 -0.59
CA THR A 27 -15.85 -8.49 0.54
C THR A 27 -15.29 -7.25 1.24
N PRO A 28 -16.13 -6.26 1.55
CA PRO A 28 -15.68 -5.09 2.28
C PRO A 28 -15.18 -5.53 3.66
N LYS A 29 -13.91 -5.24 3.93
CA LYS A 29 -13.27 -5.54 5.21
C LYS A 29 -14.09 -4.95 6.37
N SER A 30 -14.27 -5.74 7.42
CA SER A 30 -14.88 -5.25 8.65
C SER A 30 -14.06 -4.09 9.26
N GLU A 31 -14.69 -3.24 10.06
CA GLU A 31 -13.98 -2.13 10.71
C GLU A 31 -12.86 -2.61 11.64
N LYS A 32 -13.08 -3.75 12.30
CA LYS A 32 -12.07 -4.42 13.13
C LYS A 32 -10.83 -4.81 12.30
N GLU A 33 -11.03 -5.39 11.13
CA GLU A 33 -9.93 -5.78 10.24
C GLU A 33 -9.14 -4.57 9.72
N LYS A 34 -9.83 -3.47 9.38
CA LYS A 34 -9.15 -2.23 8.99
C LYS A 34 -8.31 -1.65 10.13
N MET A 35 -8.83 -1.71 11.36
CA MET A 35 -8.10 -1.26 12.55
C MET A 35 -6.86 -2.10 12.81
N GLU A 36 -6.95 -3.42 12.63
CA GLU A 36 -5.79 -4.32 12.71
C GLU A 36 -4.75 -4.01 11.63
N ASP A 37 -5.16 -3.83 10.37
CA ASP A 37 -4.26 -3.46 9.28
C ASP A 37 -3.53 -2.12 9.57
N ARG A 38 -4.24 -1.14 10.14
CA ARG A 38 -3.65 0.14 10.58
C ARG A 38 -2.63 -0.06 11.70
N LYS A 39 -2.93 -0.91 12.70
CA LYS A 39 -2.00 -1.23 13.79
C LYS A 39 -0.72 -1.86 13.25
N LYS A 40 -0.84 -2.88 12.39
CA LYS A 40 0.31 -3.56 11.78
C LYS A 40 1.16 -2.62 10.94
N LEU A 41 0.52 -1.78 10.12
CA LEU A 41 1.21 -0.76 9.32
C LEU A 41 1.93 0.27 10.20
N THR A 42 1.31 0.68 11.30
CA THR A 42 1.92 1.64 12.23
C THR A 42 3.17 1.05 12.89
N LEU A 43 3.10 -0.20 13.33
CA LEU A 43 4.26 -0.91 13.87
C LEU A 43 5.39 -1.03 12.82
N ALA A 44 5.06 -1.44 11.59
CA ALA A 44 6.04 -1.55 10.52
C ALA A 44 6.71 -0.20 10.25
N ARG A 45 5.94 0.91 10.17
CA ARG A 45 6.47 2.26 9.99
C ARG A 45 7.39 2.71 11.12
N LYS A 46 7.04 2.38 12.39
CA LYS A 46 7.92 2.65 13.54
C LYS A 46 9.26 1.90 13.43
N ASN A 47 9.27 0.76 12.74
CA ASN A 47 10.46 -0.06 12.48
C ASN A 47 11.08 0.20 11.08
N GLY A 48 10.90 1.41 10.55
CA GLY A 48 11.57 1.85 9.32
C GLY A 48 10.95 1.35 8.02
N PHE A 49 9.70 0.85 8.02
CA PHE A 49 9.05 0.45 6.77
C PHE A 49 8.98 1.64 5.78
N PRO A 50 9.46 1.48 4.53
CA PRO A 50 9.54 2.56 3.55
C PRO A 50 8.22 3.29 3.32
N ARG A 51 8.29 4.62 3.18
CA ARG A 51 7.13 5.44 2.83
C ARG A 51 6.83 5.30 1.32
N PRO A 52 5.56 5.40 0.91
CA PRO A 52 5.24 5.38 -0.50
C PRO A 52 5.80 6.63 -1.17
N LEU A 53 6.61 6.43 -2.21
CA LEU A 53 7.01 7.48 -3.14
C LEU A 53 5.96 7.64 -4.26
N PRO A 54 5.86 8.81 -4.91
CA PRO A 54 5.08 8.99 -6.14
C PRO A 54 5.59 8.08 -7.25
N ILE A 55 4.75 7.15 -7.73
CA ILE A 55 5.15 6.11 -8.71
C ILE A 55 4.53 6.30 -10.09
N THR A 56 3.73 7.34 -10.28
CA THR A 56 3.23 7.73 -11.60
C THR A 56 3.65 9.18 -11.89
N GLY A 57 3.87 9.52 -13.16
CA GLY A 57 4.25 10.90 -13.52
C GLY A 57 3.26 11.93 -13.00
N TYR A 58 1.97 11.63 -13.09
CA TYR A 58 0.92 12.44 -12.47
C TYR A 58 1.12 12.64 -10.96
N GLN A 59 1.41 11.57 -10.21
CA GLN A 59 1.66 11.70 -8.77
C GLN A 59 2.90 12.53 -8.47
N VAL A 60 3.96 12.42 -9.27
CA VAL A 60 5.17 13.25 -9.13
C VAL A 60 4.81 14.71 -9.36
N PHE A 61 4.11 15.01 -10.46
CA PHE A 61 3.66 16.36 -10.79
C PHE A 61 2.77 16.97 -9.71
N ILE A 62 1.75 16.23 -9.25
CA ILE A 62 0.86 16.69 -8.18
C ILE A 62 1.63 16.90 -6.88
N HIS A 63 2.54 15.99 -6.54
CA HIS A 63 3.36 16.13 -5.34
C HIS A 63 4.19 17.42 -5.41
N GLU A 64 4.84 17.70 -6.53
CA GLU A 64 5.59 18.94 -6.75
C GLU A 64 4.71 20.18 -6.63
N ARG A 65 3.57 20.21 -7.34
CA ARG A 65 2.64 21.36 -7.34
C ARG A 65 1.97 21.61 -6.00
N LEU A 66 1.81 20.57 -5.18
CA LEU A 66 1.18 20.68 -3.86
C LEU A 66 2.19 20.71 -2.71
N THR A 67 3.49 20.71 -3.00
CA THR A 67 4.53 20.85 -1.97
C THR A 67 4.40 22.22 -1.30
N GLY A 68 4.56 22.26 0.04
CA GLY A 68 4.50 23.51 0.80
C GLY A 68 3.10 23.94 1.27
N ASN A 69 2.02 23.25 0.89
CA ASN A 69 0.65 23.59 1.28
C ASN A 69 0.26 23.13 2.71
N LYS A 70 1.22 23.00 3.64
CA LYS A 70 0.94 22.57 5.01
C LYS A 70 0.12 23.65 5.74
N GLY A 71 -0.93 23.24 6.45
CA GLY A 71 -1.78 24.14 7.23
C GLY A 71 -2.91 24.82 6.44
N MET A 72 -3.05 24.53 5.14
CA MET A 72 -4.21 24.98 4.37
C MET A 72 -5.49 24.25 4.77
N ASN A 73 -6.62 24.94 4.67
CA ASN A 73 -7.93 24.30 4.87
C ASN A 73 -8.22 23.28 3.75
N LEU A 74 -9.16 22.37 4.01
CA LEU A 74 -9.47 21.28 3.09
C LEU A 74 -10.06 21.75 1.74
N LYS A 75 -10.83 22.85 1.76
CA LYS A 75 -11.47 23.40 0.56
C LYS A 75 -10.45 23.95 -0.41
N ASP A 76 -9.49 24.73 0.09
CA ASP A 76 -8.44 25.34 -0.71
C ASP A 76 -7.47 24.28 -1.25
N MET A 77 -7.17 23.25 -0.45
CA MET A 77 -6.38 22.10 -0.90
C MET A 77 -7.09 21.37 -2.06
N THR A 78 -8.41 21.19 -1.95
CA THR A 78 -9.20 20.53 -3.01
C THR A 78 -9.21 21.36 -4.29
N SER A 79 -9.33 22.69 -4.18
CA SER A 79 -9.22 23.58 -5.34
C SER A 79 -7.85 23.48 -6.00
N LYS A 80 -6.77 23.58 -5.22
CA LYS A 80 -5.40 23.46 -5.75
C LYS A 80 -5.14 22.11 -6.42
N LEU A 81 -5.66 21.02 -5.85
CA LEU A 81 -5.56 19.71 -6.47
C LEU A 81 -6.32 19.67 -7.80
N ALA A 82 -7.52 20.25 -7.87
CA ALA A 82 -8.30 20.32 -9.10
C ALA A 82 -7.56 21.14 -10.18
N ASP A 83 -6.98 22.27 -9.80
CA ASP A 83 -6.23 23.13 -10.71
C ASP A 83 -4.94 22.46 -11.21
N ALA A 84 -4.20 21.80 -10.32
CA ALA A 84 -3.05 20.99 -10.70
C ALA A 84 -3.45 19.82 -11.62
N SER A 85 -4.60 19.19 -11.39
CA SER A 85 -5.12 18.13 -12.25
C SER A 85 -5.42 18.64 -13.66
N LYS A 86 -6.04 19.82 -13.77
CA LYS A 86 -6.29 20.48 -15.06
C LYS A 86 -4.98 20.83 -15.76
N ALA A 87 -4.01 21.38 -15.03
CA ALA A 87 -2.70 21.71 -15.58
C ALA A 87 -2.00 20.47 -16.15
N TRP A 88 -2.02 19.34 -15.45
CA TRP A 88 -1.45 18.08 -15.95
C TRP A 88 -2.10 17.62 -17.27
N ASN A 89 -3.42 17.72 -17.38
CA ASN A 89 -4.14 17.34 -18.59
C ASN A 89 -3.83 18.26 -19.77
N GLY A 90 -3.44 19.51 -19.52
CA GLY A 90 -3.01 20.48 -20.53
C GLY A 90 -1.56 20.33 -21.00
N LEU A 91 -0.73 19.53 -20.32
CA LEU A 91 0.65 19.28 -20.74
C LEU A 91 0.70 18.36 -21.96
N ASP A 92 1.62 18.68 -22.87
CA ASP A 92 2.07 17.82 -23.96
C ASP A 92 2.92 16.65 -23.44
N GLU A 93 3.11 15.62 -24.27
CA GLU A 93 3.80 14.40 -23.86
C GLU A 93 5.27 14.65 -23.51
N SER A 94 5.96 15.52 -24.26
CA SER A 94 7.34 15.94 -23.96
C SER A 94 7.46 16.61 -22.59
N SER A 95 6.49 17.43 -22.19
CA SER A 95 6.49 18.04 -20.85
C SER A 95 6.15 17.05 -19.75
N LYS A 96 5.48 15.92 -20.06
CA LYS A 96 5.18 14.85 -19.10
C LYS A 96 6.35 13.89 -18.90
N GLU A 97 7.21 13.74 -19.90
CA GLU A 97 8.37 12.84 -19.90
C GLU A 97 9.25 12.93 -18.63
N PRO A 98 9.69 14.12 -18.15
CA PRO A 98 10.52 14.19 -16.94
C PRO A 98 9.82 13.61 -15.71
N TYR A 99 8.51 13.82 -15.59
CA TYR A 99 7.71 13.27 -14.49
C TYR A 99 7.57 11.75 -14.57
N VAL A 100 7.44 11.21 -15.80
CA VAL A 100 7.40 9.76 -16.03
C VAL A 100 8.74 9.12 -15.68
N ASN A 101 9.85 9.74 -16.09
CA ASN A 101 11.20 9.27 -15.75
C ASN A 101 11.44 9.26 -14.24
N GLN A 102 11.10 10.36 -13.55
CA GLN A 102 11.18 10.43 -12.09
C GLN A 102 10.32 9.36 -11.41
N ALA A 103 9.12 9.09 -11.94
CA ALA A 103 8.24 8.07 -11.40
C ALA A 103 8.83 6.65 -11.53
N MET A 104 9.55 6.37 -12.64
CA MET A 104 10.27 5.11 -12.82
C MET A 104 11.43 4.98 -11.83
N GLU A 105 12.21 6.03 -11.62
CA GLU A 105 13.29 6.05 -10.62
C GLU A 105 12.74 5.83 -9.21
N ASN A 106 11.66 6.52 -8.85
CA ASN A 106 10.98 6.35 -7.56
C ASN A 106 10.49 4.91 -7.35
N LYS A 107 10.00 4.26 -8.41
CA LYS A 107 9.61 2.85 -8.36
C LYS A 107 10.81 1.96 -8.06
N LEU A 108 11.94 2.16 -8.75
CA LEU A 108 13.16 1.39 -8.53
C LEU A 108 13.74 1.62 -7.13
N ALA A 109 13.84 2.87 -6.70
CA ALA A 109 14.30 3.23 -5.35
C ALA A 109 13.45 2.54 -4.28
N ARG A 110 12.12 2.62 -4.41
CA ARG A 110 11.20 1.96 -3.48
C ARG A 110 11.37 0.44 -3.43
N LEU A 111 11.61 -0.21 -4.57
CA LEU A 111 11.84 -1.67 -4.60
C LEU A 111 13.13 -2.04 -3.89
N ARG A 112 14.21 -1.25 -4.08
CA ARG A 112 15.49 -1.42 -3.37
C ARG A 112 15.30 -1.26 -1.86
N GLU A 113 14.67 -0.18 -1.43
CA GLU A 113 14.39 0.08 -0.01
C GLU A 113 13.55 -1.04 0.63
N LEU A 114 12.53 -1.53 -0.07
CA LEU A 114 11.72 -2.65 0.42
C LEU A 114 12.55 -3.93 0.57
N LYS A 115 13.46 -4.20 -0.38
CA LYS A 115 14.33 -5.37 -0.32
C LYS A 115 15.29 -5.28 0.86
N THR A 116 15.98 -4.15 1.02
CA THR A 116 16.86 -3.89 2.17
C THR A 116 16.12 -3.98 3.49
N TRP A 117 14.89 -3.44 3.56
CA TRP A 117 14.06 -3.56 4.76
C TRP A 117 13.70 -5.01 5.08
N CYS A 118 13.39 -5.81 4.06
CA CYS A 118 13.11 -7.24 4.24
C CYS A 118 14.33 -8.01 4.76
N GLU A 119 15.51 -7.72 4.22
CA GLU A 119 16.78 -8.32 4.64
C GLU A 119 17.10 -7.95 6.09
N ASN A 120 17.02 -6.67 6.46
CA ASN A 120 17.27 -6.18 7.82
C ASN A 120 16.35 -6.82 8.87
N HIS A 121 15.10 -7.09 8.49
CA HIS A 121 14.12 -7.72 9.37
C HIS A 121 14.04 -9.24 9.20
N GLY A 122 14.87 -9.83 8.35
CA GLY A 122 14.90 -11.27 8.05
C GLY A 122 13.52 -11.83 7.68
N ILE A 123 12.81 -11.15 6.79
CA ILE A 123 11.54 -11.61 6.20
C ILE A 123 11.70 -11.82 4.70
N THR A 124 10.95 -12.76 4.13
CA THR A 124 10.97 -12.98 2.68
C THR A 124 10.37 -11.79 1.94
N TYR A 125 11.07 -11.34 0.89
CA TYR A 125 10.61 -10.26 0.02
C TYR A 125 9.26 -10.57 -0.66
N SER A 126 8.51 -9.51 -0.94
CA SER A 126 7.29 -9.53 -1.74
C SER A 126 7.00 -8.10 -2.20
N GLU A 127 6.56 -7.93 -3.45
CA GLU A 127 6.11 -6.62 -3.95
C GLU A 127 4.83 -6.14 -3.24
N ARG A 128 4.03 -7.09 -2.72
CA ARG A 128 2.76 -6.78 -2.04
C ARG A 128 3.05 -6.26 -0.63
N LYS A 129 2.84 -4.95 -0.44
CA LYS A 129 2.97 -4.26 0.86
C LYS A 129 2.25 -4.97 2.00
N SER A 130 1.01 -5.41 1.81
CA SER A 130 0.23 -6.09 2.85
C SER A 130 0.88 -7.39 3.32
N VAL A 131 1.49 -8.14 2.40
CA VAL A 131 2.20 -9.39 2.69
C VAL A 131 3.44 -9.09 3.54
N LEU A 132 4.23 -8.09 3.17
CA LEU A 132 5.41 -7.68 3.94
C LEU A 132 5.05 -7.27 5.37
N ILE A 133 4.03 -6.43 5.52
CA ILE A 133 3.57 -5.94 6.83
C ILE A 133 3.07 -7.09 7.70
N ASN A 134 2.29 -8.01 7.13
CA ASN A 134 1.79 -9.17 7.88
C ASN A 134 2.93 -10.11 8.31
N ARG A 135 3.90 -10.38 7.43
CA ARG A 135 5.08 -11.21 7.75
C ARG A 135 5.90 -10.59 8.88
N PHE A 136 6.17 -9.29 8.77
CA PHE A 136 6.89 -8.55 9.80
C PHE A 136 6.16 -8.59 11.14
N TYR A 137 4.85 -8.30 11.13
CA TYR A 137 4.03 -8.32 12.36
C TYR A 137 4.03 -9.70 13.02
N ALA A 138 3.85 -10.78 12.24
CA ALA A 138 3.88 -12.14 12.75
C ALA A 138 5.24 -12.50 13.38
N LYS A 139 6.35 -12.07 12.76
CA LYS A 139 7.70 -12.29 13.31
C LYS A 139 7.89 -11.51 14.62
N HIS A 140 7.44 -10.27 14.66
CA HIS A 140 7.54 -9.42 15.84
C HIS A 140 6.73 -9.99 17.03
N GLU A 141 5.50 -10.45 16.79
CA GLU A 141 4.68 -11.10 17.83
C GLU A 141 5.34 -12.38 18.35
N ARG A 142 5.89 -13.24 17.48
CA ARG A 142 6.62 -14.45 17.89
C ARG A 142 7.84 -14.13 18.75
N SER A 143 8.61 -13.10 18.38
CA SER A 143 9.76 -12.64 19.16
C SER A 143 9.33 -12.11 20.52
N LYS A 144 8.21 -11.38 20.58
CA LYS A 144 7.67 -10.83 21.82
C LYS A 144 7.19 -11.93 22.76
N THR A 145 6.48 -12.94 22.25
CA THR A 145 6.04 -14.09 23.05
C THR A 145 7.22 -14.92 23.55
N ALA A 146 8.24 -15.12 22.71
CA ALA A 146 9.47 -15.83 23.12
C ALA A 146 10.23 -15.07 24.22
N ALA A 147 10.33 -13.74 24.12
CA ALA A 147 10.96 -12.90 25.13
C ALA A 147 10.19 -12.92 26.46
N ALA A 148 8.85 -12.91 26.42
CA ALA A 148 8.02 -13.01 27.62
C ALA A 148 8.19 -14.37 28.34
N ALA A 149 8.20 -15.47 27.58
CA ALA A 149 8.41 -16.82 28.12
C ALA A 149 9.82 -16.99 28.73
N ALA A 150 10.84 -16.37 28.13
CA ALA A 150 12.21 -16.39 28.66
C ALA A 150 12.38 -15.57 29.96
N GLN A 151 11.53 -14.57 30.21
CA GLN A 151 11.58 -13.79 31.45
C GLN A 151 10.88 -14.48 32.64
N GLU A 152 10.01 -15.47 32.39
CA GLU A 152 9.31 -16.23 33.45
C GLU A 152 10.11 -17.42 34.01
N SER A 153 11.30 -17.70 33.48
CA SER A 153 12.19 -18.78 33.96
C SER A 153 13.59 -18.21 34.25
N PRO A 154 14.03 -17.99 35.52
CA PRO A 154 14.07 -19.01 36.59
C PRO A 154 13.84 -18.49 38.05
N LYS A 155 12.86 -19.01 38.79
CA LYS A 155 12.76 -18.90 40.27
C LYS A 155 12.38 -20.22 40.98
N LYS A 156 12.65 -21.38 40.36
CA LYS A 156 12.43 -22.70 41.00
C LYS A 156 13.69 -23.57 40.95
N SER A 157 14.74 -23.14 41.64
CA SER A 157 15.86 -24.01 42.01
C SER A 157 16.66 -23.41 43.16
N SER A 158 16.03 -23.21 44.32
CA SER A 158 16.78 -23.16 45.57
C SER A 158 15.89 -23.45 46.77
N LYS A 159 15.87 -24.71 47.18
CA LYS A 159 15.96 -25.12 48.60
C LYS A 159 16.26 -26.61 48.63
N LYS A 160 17.54 -26.90 48.86
CA LYS A 160 18.00 -28.13 49.53
C LYS A 160 17.54 -28.09 50.98
#